data_AF-A0A7S1K0W9-F1
#
_entry.id   AF-A0A7S1K0W9-F1
#
_cell.length_a   1.000
_cell.length_b   1.000
_cell.length_c   1.000
_cell.angle_alpha   90.00
_cell.angle_beta   90.00
_cell.angle_gamma   90.00
#
_symmetry.space_group_name_H-M   'P 1'
#
loop_
_entity.id
_entity.type
_entity.pdbx_description
1 polymer ?
#
loop_
_entity_poly.entity_id
_entity_poly.type
_entity_poly.pdbx_seq_one_letter_code
_entity_poly.pdbx_strand_id
1 'polypeptide(L)'
;RAFEIVLIARRSRLFAGTRYRKRGVNAEGNVANDVETEQILFDSCTSQAAMAFVQNRSSVPVFWTQEASAMVPKPPILYHKVDPNFTATRNHFSDLFARYGAPILVVNLMKHGRNLNDETELGKKFEAAVNVLNQELPLDARILYKAYDLKNAHRSKSDSVYQALSWLAESIVTRVGFFYVTKPNTRPLRVQTGVMRTNCVDCLDRTNVAQFFVG
;
A
#
# COMPACT_ATOMS: atom_id res chain seq x y z
N ARG A 1 -9.89 -6.43 -31.00
CA ARG A 1 -8.80 -7.03 -30.18
C ARG A 1 -9.46 -7.71 -29.00
N ALA A 2 -9.14 -8.97 -28.74
CA ALA A 2 -9.56 -9.65 -27.52
C ALA A 2 -8.45 -9.50 -26.47
N PHE A 3 -8.86 -9.32 -25.22
CA PHE A 3 -7.96 -9.25 -24.08
C PHE A 3 -8.46 -10.18 -22.98
N GLU A 4 -7.54 -10.81 -22.28
CA GLU A 4 -7.83 -11.55 -21.05
C GLU A 4 -7.24 -10.77 -19.87
N ILE A 5 -8.06 -10.54 -18.84
CA ILE A 5 -7.66 -9.88 -17.60
C ILE A 5 -7.66 -10.93 -16.49
N VAL A 6 -6.52 -11.07 -15.80
CA VAL A 6 -6.37 -11.93 -14.63
C VAL A 6 -6.03 -11.07 -13.43
N LEU A 7 -6.74 -11.27 -12.33
CA LEU A 7 -6.47 -10.61 -11.06
C LEU A 7 -6.08 -11.66 -10.02
N ILE A 8 -4.86 -11.56 -9.48
CA ILE A 8 -4.33 -12.47 -8.46
C ILE A 8 -4.10 -11.68 -7.18
N ALA A 9 -4.55 -12.22 -6.05
CA ALA A 9 -4.26 -11.66 -4.72
C ALA A 9 -3.58 -12.72 -3.86
N ARG A 10 -2.37 -12.40 -3.36
CA ARG A 10 -1.54 -13.28 -2.52
C ARG A 10 -1.41 -12.68 -1.13
N ARG A 11 -1.84 -13.41 -0.10
CA ARG A 11 -1.75 -12.98 1.30
C ARG A 11 -0.53 -13.58 1.99
N SER A 12 0.25 -12.75 2.69
CA SER A 12 1.40 -13.21 3.47
C SER A 12 0.98 -14.12 4.63
N ARG A 13 1.80 -15.15 4.89
CA ARG A 13 1.65 -16.08 6.02
C ARG A 13 2.40 -15.63 7.28
N LEU A 14 3.36 -14.71 7.16
CA LEU A 14 4.37 -14.44 8.19
C LEU A 14 3.79 -13.74 9.44
N PHE A 15 2.82 -12.84 9.26
CA PHE A 15 2.09 -12.22 10.37
C PHE A 15 0.58 -12.30 10.14
N ALA A 16 0.12 -13.52 9.86
CA ALA A 16 -1.28 -13.82 9.61
C ALA A 16 -2.11 -13.81 10.92
N GLY A 17 -3.39 -13.49 10.79
CA GLY A 17 -4.36 -13.52 11.89
C GLY A 17 -5.69 -12.89 11.51
N THR A 18 -6.64 -12.92 12.43
CA THR A 18 -7.96 -12.33 12.19
C THR A 18 -7.91 -10.81 12.35
N ARG A 19 -8.89 -10.13 11.73
CA ARG A 19 -9.15 -8.70 11.91
C ARG A 19 -9.24 -8.38 13.41
N TYR A 20 -8.66 -7.26 13.81
CA TYR A 20 -8.48 -6.80 15.21
C TYR A 20 -7.49 -7.61 16.07
N ARG A 21 -7.38 -8.93 15.92
CA ARG A 21 -6.38 -9.73 16.67
C ARG A 21 -4.95 -9.52 16.22
N LYS A 22 -4.72 -9.23 14.94
CA LYS A 22 -3.39 -8.94 14.38
C LYS A 22 -3.43 -7.63 13.58
N ARG A 23 -2.72 -6.63 14.10
CA ARG A 23 -2.54 -5.29 13.54
C ARG A 23 -1.06 -4.91 13.69
N GLY A 24 -0.62 -3.93 12.91
CA GLY A 24 0.74 -3.42 13.03
C GLY A 24 1.80 -4.34 12.44
N VAL A 25 3.00 -4.23 13.00
CA VAL A 25 4.20 -4.98 12.64
C VAL A 25 4.65 -5.87 13.80
N ASN A 26 5.29 -7.00 13.50
CA ASN A 26 5.99 -7.81 14.49
C ASN A 26 7.48 -7.36 14.64
N ALA A 27 8.25 -8.00 15.52
CA ALA A 27 9.65 -7.62 15.75
C ALA A 27 10.58 -7.83 14.54
N GLU A 28 10.20 -8.72 13.62
CA GLU A 28 10.99 -9.06 12.43
C GLU A 28 10.70 -8.12 11.25
N GLY A 29 9.69 -7.24 11.35
CA GLY A 29 9.26 -6.38 10.24
C GLY A 29 8.10 -6.95 9.41
N ASN A 30 7.52 -8.08 9.82
CA ASN A 30 6.37 -8.66 9.15
C ASN A 30 5.08 -7.93 9.58
N VAL A 31 4.34 -7.40 8.61
CA VAL A 31 3.12 -6.61 8.85
C VAL A 31 1.85 -7.45 8.69
N ALA A 32 0.83 -7.08 9.46
CA ALA A 32 -0.44 -7.79 9.43
C ALA A 32 -1.19 -7.47 8.13
N ASN A 33 -2.00 -8.43 7.66
CA ASN A 33 -2.82 -8.26 6.46
C ASN A 33 -2.02 -7.79 5.23
N ASP A 34 -0.78 -8.25 5.09
CA ASP A 34 0.04 -8.02 3.90
C ASP A 34 -0.52 -8.82 2.72
N VAL A 35 -0.91 -8.12 1.67
CA VAL A 35 -1.51 -8.66 0.47
C VAL A 35 -0.87 -7.99 -0.74
N GLU A 36 -0.37 -8.83 -1.64
CA GLU A 36 0.08 -8.42 -2.97
C GLU A 36 -1.04 -8.69 -3.97
N THR A 37 -1.41 -7.68 -4.74
CA THR A 37 -2.39 -7.79 -5.82
C THR A 37 -1.67 -7.58 -7.14
N GLU A 38 -1.89 -8.47 -8.08
CA GLU A 38 -1.32 -8.41 -9.42
C GLU A 38 -2.43 -8.47 -10.46
N GLN A 39 -2.48 -7.46 -11.32
CA GLN A 39 -3.36 -7.40 -12.47
C GLN A 39 -2.55 -7.71 -13.72
N ILE A 40 -2.97 -8.72 -14.47
CA ILE A 40 -2.30 -9.19 -15.69
C ILE A 40 -3.25 -9.02 -16.87
N LEU A 41 -2.75 -8.45 -17.96
CA LEU A 41 -3.47 -8.29 -19.22
C LEU A 41 -2.74 -9.07 -20.32
N PHE A 42 -3.45 -9.99 -20.98
CA PHE A 42 -2.94 -10.71 -22.15
C PHE A 42 -3.63 -10.22 -23.44
N ASP A 43 -2.84 -9.94 -24.48
CA ASP A 43 -3.36 -9.80 -25.86
C ASP A 43 -3.52 -11.19 -26.48
N SER A 44 -4.75 -11.69 -26.47
CA SER A 44 -5.11 -13.04 -26.91
C SER A 44 -5.27 -13.17 -28.43
N CYS A 45 -5.12 -12.10 -29.22
CA CYS A 45 -5.36 -12.14 -30.68
C CYS A 45 -4.10 -12.02 -31.53
N THR A 46 -3.13 -11.18 -31.17
CA THR A 46 -2.13 -10.71 -32.15
C THR A 46 -0.69 -10.97 -31.74
N SER A 47 -0.32 -10.57 -30.53
CA SER A 47 1.09 -10.54 -30.12
C SER A 47 1.44 -11.59 -29.07
N GLN A 48 0.45 -12.16 -28.38
CA GLN A 48 0.65 -12.87 -27.11
C GLN A 48 1.42 -11.99 -26.10
N ALA A 49 1.34 -10.67 -26.25
CA ALA A 49 1.94 -9.74 -25.32
C ALA A 49 1.24 -9.84 -23.97
N ALA A 50 2.01 -9.63 -22.91
CA ALA A 50 1.51 -9.61 -21.54
C ALA A 50 1.98 -8.33 -20.84
N MET A 51 1.06 -7.72 -20.10
CA MET A 51 1.35 -6.65 -19.14
C MET A 51 0.99 -7.14 -17.75
N ALA A 52 1.78 -6.76 -16.75
CA ALA A 52 1.44 -7.01 -15.35
C ALA A 52 1.76 -5.79 -14.48
N PHE A 53 0.89 -5.55 -13.50
CA PHE A 53 1.06 -4.47 -12.54
C PHE A 53 0.80 -4.97 -11.13
N VAL A 54 1.78 -4.76 -10.25
CA VAL A 54 1.76 -5.26 -8.88
C VAL A 54 1.56 -4.11 -7.90
N GLN A 55 0.67 -4.30 -6.94
CA GLN A 55 0.41 -3.38 -5.83
C GLN A 55 0.50 -4.12 -4.50
N ASN A 56 0.98 -3.41 -3.47
CA ASN A 56 0.98 -3.93 -2.11
C ASN A 56 -0.10 -3.23 -1.27
N ARG A 57 -0.71 -3.99 -0.38
CA ARG A 57 -1.60 -3.48 0.64
C ARG A 57 -1.29 -4.15 1.97
N SER A 58 -1.09 -3.37 3.01
CA SER A 58 -0.71 -3.91 4.32
C SER A 58 -1.13 -3.03 5.50
N SER A 59 -1.03 -3.56 6.71
CA SER A 59 -1.19 -2.76 7.93
C SER A 59 -0.07 -1.72 8.06
N VAL A 60 -0.33 -0.65 8.83
CA VAL A 60 0.67 0.39 9.14
C VAL A 60 1.82 -0.27 9.92
N PRO A 61 3.09 -0.09 9.51
CA PRO A 61 4.21 -0.90 9.98
C PRO A 61 4.79 -0.37 11.30
N VAL A 62 3.92 -0.08 12.27
CA VAL A 62 4.33 0.34 13.63
C VAL A 62 3.68 -0.63 14.64
N PHE A 63 4.18 -0.63 15.88
CA PHE A 63 3.59 -1.47 16.93
C PHE A 63 2.28 -0.87 17.42
N TRP A 64 1.16 -1.47 17.01
CA TRP A 64 -0.17 -1.09 17.50
C TRP A 64 -1.13 -2.28 17.47
N THR A 65 -2.11 -2.28 18.35
CA THR A 65 -3.15 -3.30 18.47
C THR A 65 -4.52 -2.67 18.63
N GLN A 66 -5.56 -3.48 18.43
CA GLN A 66 -6.96 -3.11 18.67
C GLN A 66 -7.65 -4.31 19.30
N GLU A 67 -7.89 -4.27 20.61
CA GLU A 67 -8.54 -5.38 21.30
C GLU A 67 -10.04 -5.40 20.97
N ALA A 68 -10.47 -6.39 20.20
CA ALA A 68 -11.87 -6.53 19.85
C ALA A 68 -12.70 -6.81 21.11
N SER A 69 -13.72 -5.98 21.35
CA SER A 69 -14.77 -6.22 22.34
C SER A 69 -16.11 -6.26 21.64
N ALA A 70 -16.97 -7.24 22.01
CA ALA A 70 -18.31 -7.35 21.46
C ALA A 70 -19.18 -6.10 21.73
N MET A 71 -18.86 -5.33 22.78
CA MET A 71 -19.59 -4.14 23.18
C MET A 71 -19.09 -2.85 22.49
N VAL A 72 -17.90 -2.87 21.89
CA VAL A 72 -17.28 -1.67 21.30
C VAL A 72 -17.04 -1.91 19.80
N PRO A 73 -17.91 -1.38 18.93
CA PRO A 73 -17.83 -1.61 17.48
C PRO A 73 -16.50 -1.16 16.85
N LYS A 74 -15.85 -0.14 17.42
CA LYS A 74 -14.53 0.34 17.01
C LYS A 74 -13.63 0.48 18.24
N PRO A 75 -12.86 -0.57 18.59
CA PRO A 75 -11.96 -0.50 19.74
C PRO A 75 -10.83 0.52 19.52
N PRO A 76 -10.33 1.13 20.60
CA PRO A 76 -9.26 2.12 20.52
C PRO A 76 -7.95 1.48 20.03
N ILE A 77 -7.10 2.30 19.42
CA ILE A 77 -5.74 1.89 19.04
C ILE A 77 -4.83 1.98 20.26
N LEU A 78 -4.15 0.87 20.56
CA LEU A 78 -3.25 0.76 21.70
C LEU A 78 -1.80 0.60 21.23
N TYR A 79 -0.86 1.26 21.93
CA TYR A 79 0.57 1.25 21.63
C TYR A 79 1.35 0.60 22.79
N HIS A 80 1.30 -0.72 22.90
CA HIS A 80 1.93 -1.43 24.02
C HIS A 80 3.46 -1.52 23.94
N LYS A 81 4.05 -1.25 22.77
CA LYS A 81 5.49 -1.39 22.54
C LYS A 81 6.04 -0.11 21.92
N VAL A 82 7.11 0.40 22.53
CA VAL A 82 7.86 1.54 22.03
C VAL A 82 9.04 1.03 21.23
N ASP A 83 9.19 1.51 19.99
CA ASP A 83 10.34 1.25 19.12
C ASP A 83 10.92 2.61 18.71
N PRO A 84 11.81 3.19 19.54
CA PRO A 84 12.28 4.57 19.33
C PRO A 84 13.08 4.73 18.04
N ASN A 85 13.71 3.65 17.56
CA ASN A 85 14.55 3.65 16.36
C ASN A 85 13.79 3.15 15.12
N PHE A 86 12.49 2.86 15.24
CA PHE A 86 11.66 2.29 14.16
C PHE A 86 12.30 1.05 13.52
N THR A 87 12.95 0.21 14.31
CA THR A 87 13.67 -0.99 13.86
C THR A 87 12.77 -1.95 13.08
N ALA A 88 11.56 -2.18 13.58
CA ALA A 88 10.61 -3.06 12.88
C ALA A 88 10.11 -2.44 11.57
N THR A 89 9.85 -1.12 11.56
CA THR A 89 9.51 -0.38 10.35
C THR A 89 10.62 -0.44 9.31
N ARG A 90 11.88 -0.31 9.75
CA ARG A 90 13.07 -0.40 8.91
C ARG A 90 13.19 -1.77 8.26
N ASN A 91 13.07 -2.84 9.04
CA ASN A 91 13.09 -4.21 8.51
C ASN A 91 11.99 -4.42 7.48
N HIS A 92 10.78 -3.91 7.75
CA HIS A 92 9.67 -3.97 6.82
C HIS A 92 9.97 -3.29 5.48
N PHE A 93 10.48 -2.06 5.49
CA PHE A 93 10.82 -1.37 4.24
C PHE A 93 12.03 -1.99 3.55
N SER A 94 13.00 -2.53 4.28
CA SER A 94 14.11 -3.26 3.68
C SER A 94 13.62 -4.49 2.90
N ASP A 95 12.65 -5.24 3.43
CA ASP A 95 12.00 -6.34 2.71
C ASP A 95 11.25 -5.83 1.46
N LEU A 96 10.51 -4.72 1.57
CA LEU A 96 9.82 -4.15 0.41
C LEU A 96 10.80 -3.70 -0.69
N PHE A 97 11.92 -3.06 -0.34
CA PHE A 97 12.94 -2.67 -1.31
C PHE A 97 13.58 -3.88 -1.97
N ALA A 98 13.84 -4.95 -1.20
CA ALA A 98 14.38 -6.20 -1.74
C ALA A 98 13.42 -6.89 -2.72
N ARG A 99 12.11 -6.83 -2.46
CA ARG A 99 11.09 -7.47 -3.31
C ARG A 99 10.71 -6.65 -4.54
N TYR A 100 10.56 -5.34 -4.38
CA TYR A 100 9.93 -4.48 -5.39
C TYR A 100 10.85 -3.42 -5.98
N GLY A 101 12.00 -3.16 -5.38
CA GLY A 101 12.89 -2.07 -5.77
C GLY A 101 12.39 -0.69 -5.30
N ALA A 102 12.89 0.36 -5.98
CA ALA A 102 12.58 1.75 -5.71
C ALA A 102 11.94 2.44 -6.94
N PRO A 103 10.99 3.36 -6.74
CA PRO A 103 10.54 3.92 -5.45
C PRO A 103 9.44 3.09 -4.77
N ILE A 104 9.35 3.20 -3.44
CA ILE A 104 8.18 2.75 -2.66
C ILE A 104 7.27 3.96 -2.44
N LEU A 105 6.06 3.91 -2.98
CA LEU A 105 5.05 4.96 -2.79
C LEU A 105 4.03 4.49 -1.76
N VAL A 106 4.01 5.14 -0.61
CA VAL A 106 3.04 4.88 0.45
C VAL A 106 1.84 5.81 0.28
N VAL A 107 0.67 5.21 0.00
CA VAL A 107 -0.62 5.91 -0.05
C VAL A 107 -1.41 5.56 1.20
N ASN A 108 -1.40 6.50 2.15
CA ASN A 108 -2.08 6.37 3.42
C ASN A 108 -3.51 6.93 3.34
N LEU A 109 -4.51 6.04 3.42
CA LEU A 109 -5.93 6.37 3.29
C LEU A 109 -6.65 6.59 4.64
N MET A 110 -5.90 6.70 5.73
CA MET A 110 -6.44 7.01 7.07
C MET A 110 -7.08 8.39 7.08
N LYS A 111 -8.08 8.59 7.96
CA LYS A 111 -8.74 9.89 8.08
C LYS A 111 -7.77 10.96 8.56
N HIS A 112 -7.87 12.15 7.99
CA HIS A 112 -7.12 13.32 8.44
C HIS A 112 -8.12 14.41 8.82
N GLY A 113 -8.08 14.86 10.08
CA GLY A 113 -9.03 15.86 10.57
C GLY A 113 -8.57 16.54 11.85
N ARG A 114 -9.21 17.67 12.18
CA ARG A 114 -8.92 18.47 13.39
C ARG A 114 -9.24 17.73 14.70
N ASN A 115 -10.11 16.73 14.65
CA ASN A 115 -10.40 15.88 15.80
C ASN A 115 -9.30 14.82 15.92
N LEU A 116 -8.62 14.80 17.07
CA LEU A 116 -7.62 13.81 17.46
C LEU A 116 -8.28 12.44 17.59
N ASN A 117 -8.42 11.75 16.46
CA ASN A 117 -8.86 10.37 16.42
C ASN A 117 -7.63 9.46 16.35
N ASP A 118 -7.74 8.23 16.85
CA ASP A 118 -6.68 7.23 16.85
C ASP A 118 -6.00 7.02 15.48
N GLU A 119 -6.75 7.10 14.38
CA GLU A 119 -6.22 7.02 13.00
C GLU A 119 -5.23 8.16 12.68
N THR A 120 -5.51 9.37 13.17
CA THR A 120 -4.66 10.55 12.96
C THR A 120 -3.35 10.38 13.71
N GLU A 121 -3.38 9.88 14.95
CA GLU A 121 -2.17 9.63 15.72
C GLU A 121 -1.33 8.51 15.09
N LEU A 122 -1.97 7.43 14.65
CA LEU A 122 -1.28 6.34 13.95
C LEU A 122 -0.62 6.82 12.65
N GLY A 123 -1.31 7.69 11.90
CA GLY A 123 -0.76 8.35 10.72
C GLY A 123 0.48 9.18 11.03
N LYS A 124 0.44 10.01 12.08
CA LYS A 124 1.58 10.81 12.53
C LYS A 124 2.78 9.96 12.94
N LYS A 125 2.56 8.87 13.69
CA LYS A 125 3.63 7.95 14.09
C LYS A 125 4.28 7.28 12.87
N PHE A 126 3.48 6.91 11.88
CA PHE A 126 4.00 6.31 10.65
C PHE A 126 4.77 7.31 9.79
N GLU A 127 4.25 8.52 9.62
CA GLU A 127 4.93 9.60 8.91
C GLU A 127 6.27 9.96 9.57
N ALA A 128 6.30 10.04 10.91
CA ALA A 128 7.55 10.24 11.66
C ALA A 128 8.56 9.11 11.39
N ALA A 129 8.12 7.86 11.37
CA ALA A 129 8.98 6.72 11.05
C ALA A 129 9.57 6.84 9.63
N VAL A 130 8.72 7.15 8.64
CA VAL A 130 9.17 7.34 7.25
C VAL A 130 10.18 8.49 7.13
N ASN A 131 9.95 9.59 7.84
CA ASN A 131 10.86 10.73 7.83
C ASN A 131 12.23 10.39 8.41
N VAL A 132 12.29 9.62 9.51
CA VAL A 132 13.55 9.12 10.08
C VAL A 132 14.26 8.20 9.09
N LEU A 133 13.57 7.23 8.50
CA LEU A 133 14.15 6.32 7.50
C LEU A 133 14.70 7.09 6.28
N ASN A 134 13.98 8.11 5.80
CA ASN A 134 14.38 8.92 4.65
C ASN A 134 15.63 9.79 4.90
N GLN A 135 16.06 9.99 6.14
CA GLN A 135 17.34 10.64 6.46
C GLN A 135 18.53 9.74 6.10
N GLU A 136 18.34 8.42 6.13
CA GLU A 136 19.39 7.43 5.89
C GLU A 136 19.34 6.85 4.46
N LEU A 137 18.19 6.94 3.79
CA LEU A 137 18.03 6.47 2.41
C LEU A 137 18.63 7.47 1.40
N PRO A 138 19.21 6.97 0.29
CA PRO A 138 19.66 7.83 -0.80
C PRO A 138 18.44 8.52 -1.46
N LEU A 139 18.68 9.68 -2.07
CA LEU A 139 17.62 10.59 -2.56
C LEU A 139 16.64 9.91 -3.52
N ASP A 140 17.14 9.03 -4.38
CA ASP A 140 16.41 8.26 -5.38
C ASP A 140 15.61 7.09 -4.81
N ALA A 141 15.99 6.56 -3.65
CA ALA A 141 15.28 5.49 -2.95
C ALA A 141 14.37 5.97 -1.81
N ARG A 142 14.28 7.28 -1.57
CA ARG A 142 13.41 7.81 -0.52
C ARG A 142 11.97 7.33 -0.68
N ILE A 143 11.39 6.92 0.44
CA ILE A 143 10.00 6.48 0.53
C ILE A 143 9.11 7.71 0.30
N LEU A 144 8.24 7.62 -0.71
CA LEU A 144 7.32 8.70 -1.06
C LEU A 144 6.02 8.50 -0.29
N TYR A 145 5.83 9.26 0.78
CA TYR A 145 4.63 9.17 1.63
C TYR A 145 3.59 10.21 1.21
N LYS A 146 2.35 9.75 0.97
CA LYS A 146 1.20 10.60 0.64
C LYS A 146 -0.01 10.21 1.47
N ALA A 147 -0.41 11.10 2.36
CA ALA A 147 -1.68 11.03 3.07
C ALA A 147 -2.82 11.50 2.14
N TYR A 148 -3.88 10.71 2.00
CA TYR A 148 -5.04 11.05 1.18
C TYR A 148 -6.36 10.68 1.87
N ASP A 149 -7.16 11.69 2.23
CA ASP A 149 -8.46 11.49 2.85
C ASP A 149 -9.57 11.36 1.79
N LEU A 150 -9.82 10.13 1.35
CA LEU A 150 -10.90 9.81 0.39
C LEU A 150 -12.27 10.31 0.86
N LYS A 151 -12.57 10.30 2.16
CA LYS A 151 -13.91 10.60 2.67
C LYS A 151 -14.24 12.08 2.55
N ASN A 152 -13.27 12.95 2.81
CA ASN A 152 -13.43 14.39 2.62
C ASN A 152 -13.45 14.75 1.13
N ALA A 153 -12.67 14.05 0.30
CA ALA A 153 -12.71 14.23 -1.14
C ALA A 153 -14.10 13.98 -1.73
N HIS A 154 -14.83 12.94 -1.27
CA HIS A 154 -16.21 12.66 -1.72
C HIS A 154 -17.25 13.73 -1.36
N ARG A 155 -16.97 14.64 -0.42
CA ARG A 155 -17.90 15.73 -0.06
C ARG A 155 -17.78 16.95 -0.95
N SER A 156 -16.60 17.20 -1.51
CA SER A 156 -16.42 18.12 -2.64
C SER A 156 -16.89 17.43 -3.93
N LYS A 157 -17.57 18.17 -4.82
CA LYS A 157 -18.18 17.68 -6.08
C LYS A 157 -17.49 16.44 -6.67
N SER A 158 -18.26 15.37 -6.90
CA SER A 158 -17.80 14.03 -7.30
C SER A 158 -16.81 14.01 -8.48
N ASP A 159 -16.96 14.94 -9.43
CA ASP A 159 -16.05 15.07 -10.59
C ASP A 159 -14.60 15.37 -10.19
N SER A 160 -14.37 16.01 -9.03
CA SER A 160 -13.03 16.33 -8.53
C SER A 160 -12.27 15.10 -8.00
N VAL A 161 -12.98 14.09 -7.48
CA VAL A 161 -12.34 12.91 -6.86
C VAL A 161 -11.82 11.96 -7.91
N TYR A 162 -12.61 11.69 -8.96
CA TYR A 162 -12.18 10.87 -10.09
C TYR A 162 -10.95 11.47 -10.74
N GLN A 163 -10.94 12.78 -11.03
CA GLN A 163 -9.78 13.45 -11.61
C GLN A 163 -8.54 13.38 -10.70
N ALA A 164 -8.71 13.58 -9.39
CA ALA A 164 -7.61 13.48 -8.43
C ALA A 164 -7.05 12.05 -8.34
N LEU A 165 -7.91 11.03 -8.40
CA LEU A 165 -7.51 9.62 -8.39
C LEU A 165 -6.86 9.20 -9.69
N SER A 166 -7.37 9.64 -10.84
CA SER A 166 -6.76 9.40 -12.15
C SER A 166 -5.36 10.02 -12.23
N TRP A 167 -5.20 11.28 -11.79
CA TRP A 167 -3.90 11.92 -11.75
C TRP A 167 -2.92 11.22 -10.79
N LEU A 168 -3.43 10.74 -9.64
CA LEU A 168 -2.65 9.95 -8.70
C LEU A 168 -2.21 8.62 -9.33
N ALA A 169 -3.12 7.91 -9.99
CA ALA A 169 -2.85 6.65 -10.68
C ALA A 169 -1.80 6.82 -11.76
N GLU A 170 -1.96 7.80 -12.65
CA GLU A 170 -0.99 8.11 -13.70
C GLU A 170 0.38 8.46 -13.11
N SER A 171 0.40 9.28 -12.05
CA SER A 171 1.64 9.64 -11.34
C SER A 171 2.33 8.43 -10.71
N ILE A 172 1.57 7.47 -10.19
CA ILE A 172 2.09 6.24 -9.59
C ILE A 172 2.67 5.36 -10.69
N VAL A 173 1.87 5.00 -11.71
CA VAL A 173 2.28 4.09 -12.80
C VAL A 173 3.50 4.63 -13.54
N THR A 174 3.58 5.94 -13.74
CA THR A 174 4.75 6.58 -14.37
C THR A 174 6.02 6.41 -13.53
N ARG A 175 5.92 6.46 -12.20
CA ARG A 175 7.07 6.36 -11.29
C ARG A 175 7.51 4.93 -11.02
N VAL A 176 6.58 4.01 -10.83
CA VAL A 176 6.90 2.60 -10.51
C VAL A 176 7.08 1.73 -11.74
N GLY A 177 6.49 2.13 -12.87
CA GLY A 177 6.42 1.33 -14.08
C GLY A 177 5.47 0.14 -13.96
N PHE A 178 5.49 -0.70 -14.99
CA PHE A 178 4.75 -1.95 -15.07
C PHE A 178 5.58 -2.94 -15.87
N PHE A 179 5.29 -4.23 -15.71
CA PHE A 179 5.90 -5.27 -16.52
C PHE A 179 5.27 -5.29 -17.92
N TYR A 180 6.09 -5.39 -18.96
CA TYR A 180 5.62 -5.55 -20.33
C TYR A 180 6.54 -6.44 -21.15
N VAL A 181 5.95 -7.43 -21.81
CA VAL A 181 6.62 -8.30 -22.78
C VAL A 181 5.75 -8.44 -24.03
N THR A 182 6.39 -8.47 -25.21
CA THR A 182 5.67 -8.55 -26.48
C THR A 182 5.38 -9.97 -26.92
N LYS A 183 6.15 -10.96 -26.46
CA LYS A 183 5.99 -12.38 -26.77
C LYS A 183 6.39 -13.25 -25.58
N PRO A 184 5.77 -14.42 -25.37
CA PRO A 184 6.20 -15.36 -24.34
C PRO A 184 7.68 -15.72 -24.46
N ASN A 185 8.34 -15.95 -23.31
CA ASN A 185 9.74 -16.38 -23.22
C ASN A 185 10.77 -15.43 -23.87
N THR A 186 10.42 -14.16 -24.07
CA THR A 186 11.36 -13.13 -24.54
C THR A 186 11.76 -12.20 -23.39
N ARG A 187 12.86 -11.47 -23.58
CA ARG A 187 13.28 -10.45 -22.63
C ARG A 187 12.16 -9.39 -22.50
N PRO A 188 11.72 -9.04 -21.29
CA PRO A 188 10.72 -8.00 -21.11
C PRO A 188 11.24 -6.66 -21.61
N LEU A 189 10.37 -5.91 -22.28
CA LEU A 189 10.66 -4.53 -22.70
C LEU A 189 10.63 -3.57 -21.51
N ARG A 190 9.80 -3.88 -20.50
CA ARG A 190 9.71 -3.11 -19.26
C ARG A 190 9.55 -4.06 -18.07
N VAL A 191 10.15 -3.65 -16.95
CA VAL A 191 9.99 -4.30 -15.65
C VAL A 191 9.53 -3.22 -14.68
N GLN A 192 8.59 -3.55 -13.81
CA GLN A 192 8.19 -2.68 -12.72
C GLN A 192 9.34 -2.58 -11.71
N THR A 193 9.78 -1.37 -11.38
CA THR A 193 10.96 -1.14 -10.53
C THR A 193 10.62 -0.65 -9.13
N GLY A 194 9.35 -0.38 -8.84
CA GLY A 194 8.87 0.07 -7.55
C GLY A 194 7.47 -0.45 -7.25
N VAL A 195 6.87 -0.01 -6.14
CA VAL A 195 5.51 -0.45 -5.77
C VAL A 195 4.71 0.66 -5.11
N MET A 196 3.41 0.67 -5.40
CA MET A 196 2.44 1.41 -4.59
C MET A 196 2.01 0.52 -3.42
N ARG A 197 2.28 1.01 -2.21
CA ARG A 197 1.78 0.44 -0.97
C ARG A 197 0.61 1.25 -0.46
N THR A 198 -0.54 0.60 -0.28
CA THR A 198 -1.72 1.22 0.35
C THR A 198 -1.89 0.73 1.78
N ASN A 199 -2.31 1.63 2.67
CA ASN A 199 -2.68 1.24 4.03
C ASN A 199 -3.98 1.94 4.47
N CYS A 200 -4.74 1.22 5.29
CA CYS A 200 -5.98 1.66 5.92
C CYS A 200 -6.20 0.86 7.20
N VAL A 201 -6.76 1.48 8.24
CA VAL A 201 -7.05 0.79 9.49
C VAL A 201 -8.24 -0.16 9.32
N ASP A 202 -9.36 0.28 8.74
CA ASP A 202 -10.61 -0.50 8.84
C ASP A 202 -11.28 -0.88 7.51
N CYS A 203 -11.10 -0.12 6.44
CA CYS A 203 -11.96 -0.27 5.26
C CYS A 203 -11.21 -0.95 4.12
N LEU A 204 -11.50 -2.23 3.96
CA LEU A 204 -11.24 -2.98 2.73
C LEU A 204 -11.72 -2.19 1.51
N ASP A 205 -12.90 -1.57 1.61
CA ASP A 205 -13.51 -0.80 0.51
C ASP A 205 -12.64 0.39 0.06
N ARG A 206 -12.05 1.14 1.01
CA ARG A 206 -11.18 2.29 0.67
C ARG A 206 -9.93 1.83 -0.09
N THR A 207 -9.31 0.75 0.36
CA THR A 207 -8.11 0.22 -0.28
C THR A 207 -8.42 -0.46 -1.61
N ASN A 208 -9.53 -1.16 -1.71
CA ASN A 208 -9.96 -1.80 -2.96
C ASN A 208 -10.28 -0.75 -4.02
N VAL A 209 -10.98 0.33 -3.65
CA VAL A 209 -11.23 1.45 -4.56
C VAL A 209 -9.92 2.06 -5.04
N ALA A 210 -8.97 2.35 -4.14
CA ALA A 210 -7.68 2.90 -4.54
C ALA A 210 -6.87 1.94 -5.43
N GLN A 211 -6.88 0.64 -5.16
CA GLN A 211 -6.21 -0.34 -6.00
C GLN A 211 -6.88 -0.45 -7.37
N PHE A 212 -8.22 -0.50 -7.41
CA PHE A 212 -9.01 -0.55 -8.64
C PHE A 212 -8.81 0.67 -9.55
N PHE A 213 -8.62 1.88 -9.00
CA PHE A 213 -8.36 3.06 -9.81
C PHE A 213 -6.96 3.10 -10.42
N VAL A 214 -6.00 2.39 -9.82
CA VAL A 214 -4.59 2.44 -10.23
C VAL A 214 -4.21 1.25 -11.11
N GLY A 215 -4.77 0.07 -10.87
CA GLY A 215 -4.66 -1.08 -11.76
C GLY A 215 -5.52 -0.91 -13.00
#